data_AF-A0A817PY23-F1
#
_entry.id   AF-A0A817PY23-F1
#
_cell.length_a   1.000
_cell.length_b   1.000
_cell.length_c   1.000
_cell.angle_alpha   90.00
_cell.angle_beta   90.00
_cell.angle_gamma   90.00
#
_symmetry.space_group_name_H-M   'P 1'
#
loop_
_entity.id
_entity.type
_entity.pdbx_description
1 polymer ?
#
loop_
_entity_poly.entity_id
_entity_poly.type
_entity_poly.pdbx_seq_one_letter_code
_entity_poly.pdbx_strand_id
1 'polypeptide(L)'
;MMSDNPHTYCWSPSFVPKPTDWGSDIDVCGFFFLDDAANYQPPQELTNFLNNGNPPIYIGFGSVVGYNRHRLFRIVRDALEITGRRAVVSDSLATDDIELPANIFRCGPCSHKWLFQRVDSVCHHGGAGTTAAGLRAGLPTIVVAFFGDQFFWGDRVEQIGAGPGCLSGDNLNTQDLINAIQFISNPEVKENAQRIAAQLETENGCADALRAFHEQLPLDRMHSDLESTYPACCRIPKYNFKVSWPVAQVLLKAQLITEDELSPWSTKAWNLTESCKLRKLLQYRTSNDIIPYSDEECELIRTRFNDSIEVASQRSYKNTAYERYMTQG
;
A
#
# COMPACT_ATOMS: atom_id res chain seq x y z
N MET A 1 13.18 -3.71 18.13
CA MET A 1 11.73 -3.74 18.37
C MET A 1 11.09 -2.89 17.30
N MET A 2 10.43 -3.52 16.32
CA MET A 2 9.45 -2.79 15.50
C MET A 2 8.42 -2.19 16.47
N SER A 3 8.04 -0.94 16.23
CA SER A 3 7.06 -0.21 17.05
C SER A 3 5.77 -1.01 17.19
N ASP A 4 5.04 -0.85 18.30
CA ASP A 4 3.67 -1.38 18.54
C ASP A 4 2.60 -0.80 17.58
N ASN A 5 3.00 -0.40 16.37
CA ASN A 5 2.14 0.21 15.38
C ASN A 5 1.75 -0.87 14.37
N PRO A 6 0.46 -1.04 14.09
CA PRO A 6 0.02 -1.93 13.03
C PRO A 6 0.67 -1.60 11.68
N HIS A 7 1.01 -2.65 10.92
CA HIS A 7 1.69 -2.54 9.64
C HIS A 7 0.96 -3.36 8.57
N THR A 8 0.88 -2.82 7.35
CA THR A 8 0.27 -3.52 6.22
C THR A 8 1.26 -3.60 5.07
N TYR A 9 1.50 -4.81 4.58
CA TYR A 9 2.35 -5.08 3.44
C TYR A 9 1.50 -5.25 2.17
N CYS A 10 1.85 -4.46 1.14
CA CYS A 10 1.10 -4.36 -0.10
C CYS A 10 1.63 -5.32 -1.18
N TRP A 11 1.76 -6.60 -0.84
CA TRP A 11 2.05 -7.68 -1.78
C TRP A 11 1.00 -8.79 -1.69
N SER A 12 0.93 -9.61 -2.74
CA SER A 12 0.00 -10.73 -2.80
C SER A 12 0.32 -11.81 -1.76
N PRO A 13 -0.65 -12.22 -0.90
CA PRO A 13 -0.48 -13.37 -0.02
C PRO A 13 -0.37 -14.69 -0.79
N SER A 14 -0.91 -14.79 -2.00
CA SER A 14 -0.75 -15.96 -2.86
C SER A 14 0.67 -16.05 -3.43
N PHE A 15 1.30 -14.91 -3.69
CA PHE A 15 2.67 -14.84 -4.21
C PHE A 15 3.73 -14.89 -3.10
N VAL A 16 3.51 -14.20 -1.98
CA VAL A 16 4.38 -14.18 -0.80
C VAL A 16 3.48 -14.34 0.43
N PRO A 17 3.31 -15.57 0.95
CA PRO A 17 2.42 -15.82 2.07
C PRO A 17 2.91 -15.11 3.33
N LYS A 18 1.97 -14.68 4.17
CA LYS A 18 2.27 -14.13 5.50
C LYS A 18 3.01 -15.20 6.33
N PRO A 19 4.20 -14.91 6.85
CA PRO A 19 4.92 -15.82 7.74
C PRO A 19 4.08 -16.17 8.99
N THR A 20 4.16 -17.41 9.45
CA THR A 20 3.32 -17.91 10.57
C THR A 20 3.71 -17.33 11.93
N ASP A 21 4.91 -16.75 12.03
CA ASP A 21 5.45 -16.11 13.23
C ASP A 21 5.11 -14.61 13.31
N TRP A 22 4.38 -14.06 12.33
CA TRP A 22 3.90 -12.67 12.37
C TRP A 22 2.62 -12.53 13.20
N GLY A 23 2.59 -11.49 14.04
CA GLY A 23 1.45 -11.16 14.89
C GLY A 23 0.21 -10.70 14.12
N SER A 24 -0.89 -10.51 14.85
CA SER A 24 -2.16 -10.02 14.29
C SER A 24 -2.12 -8.53 13.92
N ASP A 25 -1.10 -7.80 14.36
CA ASP A 25 -0.82 -6.39 14.06
C ASP A 25 -0.16 -6.18 12.69
N ILE A 26 0.19 -7.27 11.99
CA ILE A 26 0.84 -7.23 10.68
C ILE A 26 -0.06 -7.90 9.63
N ASP A 27 -0.49 -7.14 8.63
CA ASP A 27 -1.36 -7.63 7.55
C ASP A 27 -0.61 -7.73 6.22
N VAL A 28 -0.98 -8.72 5.39
CA VAL A 28 -0.54 -8.85 4.00
C VAL A 28 -1.78 -8.80 3.12
N CYS A 29 -1.98 -7.70 2.41
CA CYS A 29 -3.30 -7.38 1.85
C CYS A 29 -3.44 -7.68 0.35
N GLY A 30 -2.36 -7.81 -0.39
CA GLY A 30 -2.40 -7.83 -1.85
C GLY A 30 -1.67 -6.64 -2.48
N PHE A 31 -1.31 -6.78 -3.76
CA PHE A 31 -0.73 -5.69 -4.54
C PHE A 31 -1.75 -4.61 -4.86
N PHE A 32 -1.28 -3.36 -4.97
CA PHE A 32 -2.11 -2.23 -5.41
C PHE A 32 -1.89 -1.97 -6.90
N PHE A 33 -2.96 -2.08 -7.68
CA PHE A 33 -2.91 -1.85 -9.12
C PHE A 33 -3.68 -0.58 -9.47
N LEU A 34 -3.06 0.29 -10.24
CA LEU A 34 -3.71 1.47 -10.81
C LEU A 34 -4.44 1.07 -12.09
N ASP A 35 -5.63 1.65 -12.30
CA ASP A 35 -6.35 1.51 -13.55
C ASP A 35 -5.98 2.63 -14.53
N ASP A 36 -4.77 2.54 -15.09
CA ASP A 36 -4.19 3.58 -15.96
C ASP A 36 -4.33 3.30 -17.47
N ALA A 37 -4.88 2.14 -17.84
CA ALA A 37 -4.97 1.71 -19.24
C ALA A 37 -6.09 2.41 -20.02
N ALA A 38 -7.20 2.76 -19.37
CA ALA A 38 -8.40 3.29 -20.05
C ALA A 38 -8.14 4.62 -20.78
N ASN A 39 -7.21 5.43 -20.28
CA ASN A 39 -6.87 6.75 -20.84
C ASN A 39 -5.53 6.74 -21.59
N TYR A 40 -4.85 5.60 -21.70
CA TYR A 40 -3.57 5.52 -22.38
C TYR A 40 -3.76 5.47 -23.89
N GLN A 41 -3.15 6.42 -24.60
CA GLN A 41 -3.12 6.45 -26.06
C GLN A 41 -1.73 6.01 -26.54
N PRO A 42 -1.57 4.78 -27.07
CA PRO A 42 -0.28 4.29 -27.53
C PRO A 42 0.17 5.03 -28.80
N PRO A 43 1.48 5.29 -28.98
CA PRO A 43 2.00 5.76 -30.25
C PRO A 43 1.64 4.80 -31.40
N GLN A 44 1.40 5.35 -32.59
CA GLN A 44 1.02 4.54 -33.75
C GLN A 44 2.14 3.58 -34.14
N GLU A 45 3.40 3.98 -34.00
CA GLU A 45 4.57 3.18 -34.31
C GLU A 45 4.66 1.96 -33.38
N LEU A 46 4.35 2.11 -32.10
CA LEU A 46 4.32 1.00 -31.13
C LEU A 46 3.22 0.01 -31.51
N THR A 47 2.02 0.51 -31.84
CA THR A 47 0.89 -0.34 -32.24
C THR A 47 1.18 -1.08 -33.54
N ASN A 48 1.77 -0.40 -34.53
CA ASN A 48 2.19 -1.00 -35.79
C ASN A 48 3.26 -2.09 -35.56
N PHE A 49 4.25 -1.82 -34.71
CA PHE A 49 5.22 -2.83 -34.33
C PHE A 49 4.52 -4.04 -33.72
N LEU A 50 3.73 -3.87 -32.65
CA LEU A 50 3.03 -4.97 -31.98
C LEU A 50 2.20 -5.83 -32.93
N ASN A 51 1.50 -5.22 -33.90
CA ASN A 51 0.66 -5.93 -34.87
C ASN A 51 1.44 -6.65 -35.99
N ASN A 52 2.69 -6.25 -36.27
CA ASN A 52 3.49 -6.77 -37.38
C ASN A 52 4.39 -7.95 -36.98
N GLY A 53 3.81 -9.00 -36.38
CA GLY A 53 4.49 -10.27 -36.13
C GLY A 53 4.13 -10.91 -34.79
N ASN A 54 4.95 -11.88 -34.36
CA ASN A 54 4.74 -12.57 -33.07
C ASN A 54 4.88 -11.61 -31.87
N PRO A 55 4.12 -11.81 -30.78
CA PRO A 55 4.23 -10.97 -29.59
C PRO A 55 5.69 -10.86 -29.09
N PRO A 56 6.19 -9.64 -28.81
CA PRO A 56 7.56 -9.44 -28.37
C PRO A 56 7.73 -9.72 -26.87
N ILE A 57 8.98 -9.81 -26.40
CA ILE A 57 9.33 -9.68 -24.99
C ILE A 57 9.42 -8.19 -24.61
N TYR A 58 8.86 -7.79 -23.47
CA TYR A 58 9.16 -6.48 -22.89
C TYR A 58 10.47 -6.52 -22.11
N ILE A 59 11.37 -5.56 -22.31
CA ILE A 59 12.62 -5.46 -21.55
C ILE A 59 12.77 -4.06 -20.95
N GLY A 60 12.82 -3.96 -19.63
CA GLY A 60 12.91 -2.68 -18.92
C GLY A 60 13.57 -2.79 -17.56
N PHE A 61 14.77 -2.21 -17.44
CA PHE A 61 15.48 -2.18 -16.16
C PHE A 61 15.18 -0.93 -15.32
N GLY A 62 14.31 -0.03 -15.78
CA GLY A 62 14.00 1.20 -15.06
C GLY A 62 15.20 2.16 -14.97
N SER A 63 15.04 3.24 -14.21
CA SER A 63 16.08 4.27 -14.04
C SER A 63 17.15 3.87 -13.01
N VAL A 64 17.73 2.67 -13.15
CA VAL A 64 18.75 2.16 -12.23
C VAL A 64 20.04 2.97 -12.43
N VAL A 65 20.40 3.76 -11.42
CA VAL A 65 21.59 4.63 -11.41
C VAL A 65 22.83 3.78 -11.08
N GLY A 66 23.96 4.08 -11.74
CA GLY A 66 25.25 3.47 -11.43
C GLY A 66 25.68 2.31 -12.33
N TYR A 67 24.84 1.89 -13.29
CA TYR A 67 25.14 0.78 -14.18
C TYR A 67 25.44 1.22 -15.62
N ASN A 68 26.29 0.45 -16.29
CA ASN A 68 26.67 0.71 -17.67
C ASN A 68 25.53 0.29 -18.63
N ARG A 69 24.67 1.26 -18.96
CA ARG A 69 23.53 1.06 -19.88
C ARG A 69 23.96 0.56 -21.26
N HIS A 70 25.08 1.05 -21.81
CA HIS A 70 25.60 0.57 -23.09
C HIS A 70 25.97 -0.91 -23.04
N ARG A 71 26.60 -1.37 -21.94
CA ARG A 71 26.89 -2.80 -21.74
C ARG A 71 25.61 -3.63 -21.71
N LEU A 72 24.64 -3.23 -20.89
CA LEU A 72 23.37 -3.96 -20.75
C LEU A 72 22.59 -3.99 -22.06
N PHE A 73 22.53 -2.88 -22.77
CA PHE A 73 21.84 -2.81 -24.05
C PHE A 73 22.51 -3.68 -25.12
N ARG A 74 23.85 -3.74 -25.18
CA ARG A 74 24.57 -4.68 -26.05
C ARG A 74 24.23 -6.14 -25.73
N ILE A 75 24.25 -6.52 -24.45
CA ILE A 75 23.87 -7.87 -24.00
C ILE A 75 22.46 -8.21 -24.48
N VAL A 76 21.50 -7.29 -24.29
CA VAL A 76 20.11 -7.46 -24.72
C VAL A 76 20.01 -7.62 -26.24
N ARG A 77 20.63 -6.71 -27.01
CA ARG A 77 20.65 -6.78 -28.47
C ARG A 77 21.21 -8.12 -28.96
N ASP A 78 22.38 -8.51 -28.47
CA ASP A 78 23.07 -9.72 -28.90
C ASP A 78 22.27 -10.98 -28.55
N ALA A 79 21.63 -11.02 -27.36
CA ALA A 79 20.77 -12.14 -26.97
C ALA A 79 19.49 -12.22 -27.85
N LEU A 80 18.90 -11.08 -28.20
CA LEU A 80 17.71 -11.03 -29.06
C LEU A 80 18.03 -11.43 -30.51
N GLU A 81 19.21 -11.06 -31.01
CA GLU A 81 19.70 -11.49 -32.32
C GLU A 81 19.86 -13.01 -32.37
N ILE A 82 20.51 -13.62 -31.37
CA ILE A 82 20.73 -15.07 -31.30
C ILE A 82 19.42 -15.84 -31.10
N THR A 83 18.52 -15.34 -30.27
CA THR A 83 17.23 -16.02 -29.99
C THR A 83 16.17 -15.75 -31.07
N GLY A 84 16.40 -14.80 -31.97
CA GLY A 84 15.43 -14.39 -33.01
C GLY A 84 14.17 -13.73 -32.44
N ARG A 85 14.20 -13.30 -31.17
CA ARG A 85 13.03 -12.77 -30.47
C ARG A 85 12.83 -11.30 -30.82
N ARG A 86 11.57 -10.90 -30.89
CA ARG A 86 11.18 -9.49 -31.00
C ARG A 86 11.12 -8.89 -29.61
N ALA A 87 11.51 -7.63 -29.45
CA ALA A 87 11.47 -6.95 -28.15
C ALA A 87 10.88 -5.55 -28.21
N VAL A 88 10.18 -5.18 -27.13
CA VAL A 88 9.88 -3.79 -26.78
C VAL A 88 10.81 -3.41 -25.64
N VAL A 89 11.76 -2.51 -25.89
CA VAL A 89 12.78 -2.09 -24.92
C VAL A 89 12.44 -0.70 -24.38
N SER A 90 12.45 -0.55 -23.06
CA SER A 90 12.24 0.76 -22.42
C SER A 90 13.34 1.76 -22.78
N ASP A 91 12.96 3.03 -23.00
CA ASP A 91 13.88 4.17 -23.17
C ASP A 91 14.93 4.29 -22.07
N SER A 92 14.63 3.83 -20.86
CA SER A 92 15.59 3.85 -19.75
C SER A 92 16.83 2.99 -20.01
N LEU A 93 16.69 1.96 -20.84
CA LEU A 93 17.75 1.00 -21.20
C LEU A 93 18.36 1.29 -22.58
N ALA A 94 17.54 1.65 -23.57
CA ALA A 94 18.01 1.93 -24.93
C ALA A 94 18.98 3.12 -24.94
N THR A 95 19.99 3.07 -25.80
CA THR A 95 20.99 4.14 -25.95
C THR A 95 20.97 4.69 -27.37
N ASP A 96 21.03 6.02 -27.52
CA ASP A 96 20.87 6.71 -28.82
C ASP A 96 22.02 6.45 -29.82
N ASP A 97 23.16 5.95 -29.33
CA ASP A 97 24.38 5.67 -30.09
C ASP A 97 24.37 4.29 -30.78
N ILE A 98 23.34 3.46 -30.53
CA ILE A 98 23.26 2.11 -31.10
C ILE A 98 22.02 2.03 -32.00
N GLU A 99 22.25 1.78 -33.29
CA GLU A 99 21.18 1.54 -34.25
C GLU A 99 20.37 0.31 -33.84
N LEU A 100 19.04 0.45 -33.82
CA LEU A 100 18.13 -0.59 -33.38
C LEU A 100 17.81 -1.55 -34.54
N PRO A 101 18.03 -2.85 -34.37
CA PRO A 101 17.54 -3.87 -35.30
C PRO A 101 16.02 -3.80 -35.49
N ALA A 102 15.51 -4.22 -36.65
CA ALA A 102 14.08 -4.17 -36.96
C ALA A 102 13.19 -5.00 -36.00
N ASN A 103 13.75 -5.98 -35.29
CA ASN A 103 13.05 -6.77 -34.28
C ASN A 103 13.01 -6.08 -32.89
N ILE A 104 13.59 -4.90 -32.73
CA ILE A 104 13.61 -4.16 -31.46
C ILE A 104 12.88 -2.83 -31.64
N PHE A 105 11.84 -2.61 -30.83
CA PHE A 105 11.14 -1.34 -30.74
C PHE A 105 11.50 -0.63 -29.44
N ARG A 106 12.01 0.59 -29.55
CA ARG A 106 12.27 1.44 -28.39
C ARG A 106 10.97 2.14 -27.95
N CYS A 107 10.61 1.94 -26.69
CA CYS A 107 9.36 2.43 -26.11
C CYS A 107 9.65 3.39 -24.95
N GLY A 108 9.10 4.60 -25.07
CA GLY A 108 9.06 5.57 -23.97
C GLY A 108 8.08 5.18 -22.86
N PRO A 109 7.63 6.15 -22.04
CA PRO A 109 6.64 5.89 -21.01
C PRO A 109 5.38 5.22 -21.57
N CYS A 110 5.04 4.06 -21.03
CA CYS A 110 3.92 3.23 -21.48
C CYS A 110 3.23 2.59 -20.27
N SER A 111 1.90 2.50 -20.31
CA SER A 111 1.13 1.76 -19.29
C SER A 111 1.49 0.28 -19.38
N HIS A 112 2.08 -0.27 -18.31
CA HIS A 112 2.33 -1.71 -18.21
C HIS A 112 1.03 -2.52 -18.28
N LYS A 113 -0.07 -1.99 -17.71
CA LYS A 113 -1.38 -2.64 -17.83
C LYS A 113 -1.82 -2.78 -19.28
N TRP A 114 -1.57 -1.78 -20.13
CA TRP A 114 -1.90 -1.85 -21.56
C TRP A 114 -0.90 -2.72 -22.36
N LEU A 115 0.41 -2.51 -22.14
CA LEU A 115 1.47 -3.16 -22.91
C LEU A 115 1.56 -4.65 -22.61
N PHE A 116 1.44 -5.05 -21.34
CA PHE A 116 1.65 -6.44 -20.93
C PHE A 116 0.57 -7.39 -21.47
N GLN A 117 -0.57 -6.86 -21.91
CA GLN A 117 -1.59 -7.63 -22.62
C GLN A 117 -1.21 -7.96 -24.09
N ARG A 118 -0.08 -7.44 -24.59
CA ARG A 118 0.36 -7.50 -25.99
C ARG A 118 1.77 -8.03 -26.18
N VAL A 119 2.42 -8.41 -25.08
CA VAL A 119 3.73 -9.06 -25.06
C VAL A 119 3.53 -10.49 -24.56
N ASP A 120 4.49 -11.39 -24.81
CA ASP A 120 4.38 -12.77 -24.32
C ASP A 120 5.18 -13.05 -23.05
N SER A 121 6.06 -12.14 -22.67
CA SER A 121 6.98 -12.27 -21.55
C SER A 121 7.57 -10.93 -21.14
N VAL A 122 8.10 -10.85 -19.92
CA VAL A 122 8.74 -9.64 -19.38
C VAL A 122 10.14 -9.96 -18.87
N CYS A 123 11.08 -9.05 -19.10
CA CYS A 123 12.40 -9.03 -18.50
C CYS A 123 12.61 -7.67 -17.84
N HIS A 124 12.81 -7.64 -16.53
CA HIS A 124 12.92 -6.38 -15.80
C HIS A 124 13.85 -6.50 -14.60
N HIS A 125 14.07 -5.36 -13.95
CA HIS A 125 15.02 -5.23 -12.85
C HIS A 125 14.58 -5.85 -11.52
N GLY A 126 13.43 -6.52 -11.46
CA GLY A 126 12.88 -7.04 -10.20
C GLY A 126 12.17 -6.04 -9.28
N GLY A 127 11.84 -4.81 -9.70
CA GLY A 127 11.06 -3.89 -8.84
C GLY A 127 9.67 -4.46 -8.50
N ALA A 128 9.22 -4.28 -7.24
CA ALA A 128 7.96 -4.87 -6.73
C ALA A 128 6.75 -4.62 -7.65
N GLY A 129 6.56 -3.37 -8.10
CA GLY A 129 5.44 -3.00 -8.96
C GLY A 129 5.49 -3.62 -10.37
N THR A 130 6.67 -3.71 -10.99
CA THR A 130 6.82 -4.34 -12.31
C THR A 130 6.69 -5.85 -12.22
N THR A 131 7.22 -6.47 -11.15
CA THR A 131 6.99 -7.89 -10.85
C THR A 131 5.49 -8.18 -10.73
N ALA A 132 4.78 -7.39 -9.91
CA ALA A 132 3.34 -7.52 -9.75
C ALA A 132 2.58 -7.35 -11.07
N ALA A 133 2.95 -6.37 -11.90
CA ALA A 133 2.32 -6.14 -13.19
C ALA A 133 2.53 -7.30 -14.17
N GLY A 134 3.74 -7.85 -14.25
CA GLY A 134 4.07 -9.01 -15.10
C GLY A 134 3.31 -10.27 -14.67
N LEU A 135 3.32 -10.58 -13.38
CA LEU A 135 2.60 -11.72 -12.82
C LEU A 135 1.09 -11.57 -12.95
N ARG A 136 0.53 -10.37 -12.74
CA ARG A 136 -0.91 -10.09 -12.95
C ARG A 136 -1.31 -10.30 -14.41
N ALA A 137 -0.42 -10.02 -15.36
CA ALA A 137 -0.67 -10.28 -16.78
C ALA A 137 -0.46 -11.75 -17.19
N GLY A 138 -0.07 -12.63 -16.24
CA GLY A 138 0.18 -14.05 -16.51
C GLY A 138 1.39 -14.31 -17.39
N LEU A 139 2.40 -13.43 -17.31
CA LEU A 139 3.56 -13.48 -18.18
C LEU A 139 4.76 -14.16 -17.50
N PRO A 140 5.44 -15.09 -18.19
CA PRO A 140 6.79 -15.50 -17.82
C PRO A 140 7.70 -14.29 -17.57
N THR A 141 8.44 -14.33 -16.47
CA THR A 141 9.15 -13.15 -15.94
C THR A 141 10.62 -13.46 -15.70
N ILE A 142 11.52 -12.76 -16.40
CA ILE A 142 12.96 -12.76 -16.14
C ILE A 142 13.29 -11.58 -15.22
N VAL A 143 13.95 -11.86 -14.10
CA VAL A 143 14.42 -10.82 -13.18
C VAL A 143 15.93 -10.68 -13.28
N VAL A 144 16.37 -9.47 -13.63
CA VAL A 144 17.78 -9.03 -13.61
C VAL A 144 17.96 -8.06 -12.45
N ALA A 145 18.32 -8.55 -11.27
CA ALA A 145 18.44 -7.74 -10.07
C ALA A 145 19.77 -6.97 -10.01
N PHE A 146 19.68 -5.75 -9.52
CA PHE A 146 20.80 -4.82 -9.32
C PHE A 146 21.01 -4.53 -7.84
N PHE A 147 19.95 -4.30 -7.06
CA PHE A 147 20.07 -3.97 -5.64
C PHE A 147 18.77 -4.22 -4.86
N GLY A 148 18.89 -4.24 -3.53
CA GLY A 148 17.74 -4.18 -2.62
C GLY A 148 16.80 -5.37 -2.73
N ASP A 149 15.50 -5.08 -2.77
CA ASP A 149 14.41 -6.07 -2.81
C ASP A 149 14.29 -6.80 -4.16
N GLN A 150 15.00 -6.34 -5.20
CA GLN A 150 14.96 -6.94 -6.54
C GLN A 150 15.38 -8.41 -6.54
N PHE A 151 16.38 -8.78 -5.74
CA PHE A 151 16.81 -10.16 -5.58
C PHE A 151 15.70 -11.02 -4.97
N PHE A 152 15.05 -10.52 -3.92
CA PHE A 152 13.93 -11.20 -3.27
C PHE A 152 12.78 -11.46 -4.26
N TRP A 153 12.41 -10.46 -5.07
CA TRP A 153 11.36 -10.65 -6.08
C TRP A 153 11.74 -11.66 -7.16
N GLY A 154 13.00 -11.67 -7.59
CA GLY A 154 13.53 -12.68 -8.51
C GLY A 154 13.44 -14.10 -7.93
N ASP A 155 13.90 -14.29 -6.71
CA ASP A 155 13.84 -15.58 -6.01
C ASP A 155 12.39 -16.06 -5.85
N ARG A 156 11.45 -15.14 -5.57
CA ARG A 156 10.03 -15.49 -5.47
C ARG A 156 9.42 -15.90 -6.82
N VAL A 157 9.81 -15.25 -7.92
CA VAL A 157 9.38 -15.63 -9.28
C VAL A 157 9.90 -17.01 -9.66
N GLU A 158 11.16 -17.32 -9.35
CA GLU A 158 11.75 -18.64 -9.56
C GLU A 158 11.03 -19.71 -8.75
N GLN A 159 10.76 -19.45 -7.46
CA GLN A 159 10.14 -20.42 -6.55
C GLN A 159 8.72 -20.82 -6.97
N ILE A 160 7.99 -19.96 -7.67
CA ILE A 160 6.67 -20.30 -8.24
C ILE A 160 6.77 -20.87 -9.66
N GLY A 161 7.97 -21.02 -10.21
CA GLY A 161 8.21 -21.56 -11.54
C GLY A 161 7.75 -20.66 -12.68
N ALA A 162 7.56 -19.36 -12.44
CA ALA A 162 7.11 -18.38 -13.45
C ALA A 162 8.28 -17.67 -14.16
N GLY A 163 9.52 -18.03 -13.84
CA GLY A 163 10.72 -17.47 -14.43
C GLY A 163 11.97 -18.28 -14.06
N PRO A 164 13.12 -17.99 -14.70
CA PRO A 164 14.40 -18.58 -14.32
C PRO A 164 14.90 -17.99 -12.99
N GLY A 165 15.98 -18.54 -12.46
CA GLY A 165 16.67 -17.98 -11.29
C GLY A 165 17.11 -16.53 -11.48
N CYS A 166 17.14 -15.78 -10.37
CA CYS A 166 17.44 -14.36 -10.37
C CYS A 166 18.83 -14.08 -10.98
N LEU A 167 18.88 -13.26 -12.03
CA LEU A 167 20.13 -12.89 -12.69
C LEU A 167 20.73 -11.65 -12.02
N SER A 168 22.05 -11.65 -11.83
CA SER A 168 22.78 -10.48 -11.32
C SER A 168 23.08 -9.51 -12.46
N GLY A 169 22.60 -8.27 -12.38
CA GLY A 169 22.87 -7.23 -13.38
C GLY A 169 24.36 -6.85 -13.51
N ASP A 170 25.12 -6.94 -12.42
CA ASP A 170 26.57 -6.73 -12.42
C ASP A 170 27.27 -7.80 -13.28
N ASN A 171 26.93 -9.06 -13.05
CA ASN A 171 27.61 -10.20 -13.68
C ASN A 171 26.94 -10.67 -14.98
N LEU A 172 25.80 -10.08 -15.36
CA LEU A 172 25.02 -10.49 -16.52
C LEU A 172 25.88 -10.53 -17.78
N ASN A 173 25.83 -11.65 -18.49
CA ASN A 173 26.41 -11.78 -19.82
C ASN A 173 25.35 -12.20 -20.85
N THR A 174 25.71 -12.19 -22.14
CA THR A 174 24.81 -12.53 -23.24
C THR A 174 24.30 -13.97 -23.14
N GLN A 175 25.13 -14.92 -22.73
CA GLN A 175 24.73 -16.32 -22.59
C GLN A 175 23.69 -16.51 -21.48
N ASP A 176 23.84 -15.80 -20.35
CA ASP A 176 22.86 -15.84 -19.26
C ASP A 176 21.47 -15.41 -19.75
N LEU A 177 21.40 -14.31 -20.51
CA LEU A 177 20.14 -13.79 -21.02
C LEU A 177 19.55 -14.69 -22.12
N ILE A 178 20.38 -15.30 -22.97
CA ILE A 178 19.93 -16.31 -23.95
C ILE A 178 19.27 -17.48 -23.23
N ASN A 179 19.94 -18.04 -22.21
CA ASN A 179 19.44 -19.17 -21.44
C ASN A 179 18.10 -18.82 -20.76
N ALA A 180 18.01 -17.61 -20.19
CA ALA A 180 16.79 -17.13 -19.56
C ALA A 180 15.63 -16.98 -20.56
N ILE A 181 15.88 -16.41 -21.75
CA ILE A 181 14.88 -16.27 -22.83
C ILE A 181 14.41 -17.64 -23.33
N GLN A 182 15.31 -18.62 -23.44
CA GLN A 182 14.96 -19.99 -23.82
C GLN A 182 14.13 -20.67 -22.73
N PHE A 183 14.49 -20.47 -21.45
CA PHE A 183 13.77 -21.04 -20.31
C PHE A 183 12.30 -20.59 -20.29
N ILE A 184 12.04 -19.29 -20.41
CA ILE A 184 10.67 -18.75 -20.40
C ILE A 184 9.83 -19.14 -21.63
N SER A 185 10.46 -19.73 -22.66
CA SER A 185 9.76 -20.27 -23.82
C SER A 185 9.13 -21.64 -23.54
N ASN A 186 9.44 -22.27 -22.41
CA ASN A 186 8.81 -23.52 -21.98
C ASN A 186 7.32 -23.26 -21.62
N PRO A 187 6.36 -24.01 -22.21
CA PRO A 187 4.94 -23.89 -21.89
C PRO A 187 4.60 -23.97 -20.40
N GLU A 188 5.32 -24.80 -19.63
CA GLU A 188 5.09 -24.97 -18.18
C GLU A 188 5.32 -23.67 -17.41
N VAL A 189 6.32 -22.87 -17.81
CA VAL A 189 6.62 -21.58 -17.17
C VAL A 189 5.46 -20.59 -17.40
N LYS A 190 4.85 -20.65 -18.60
CA LYS A 190 3.67 -19.85 -18.92
C LYS A 190 2.44 -20.29 -18.14
N GLU A 191 2.21 -21.60 -18.01
CA GLU A 191 1.12 -22.14 -17.19
C GLU A 191 1.27 -21.73 -15.71
N ASN A 192 2.49 -21.74 -15.18
CA ASN A 192 2.79 -21.29 -13.82
C ASN A 192 2.50 -19.79 -13.65
N ALA A 193 2.92 -18.96 -14.60
CA ALA A 193 2.62 -17.53 -14.60
C ALA A 193 1.11 -17.25 -14.67
N GLN A 194 0.37 -18.01 -15.48
CA GLN A 194 -1.10 -17.90 -15.56
C GLN A 194 -1.80 -18.35 -14.28
N ARG A 195 -1.26 -19.37 -13.59
CA ARG A 195 -1.83 -19.85 -12.32
C ARG A 195 -1.75 -18.78 -11.23
N ILE A 196 -0.60 -18.10 -11.10
CA ILE A 196 -0.48 -17.00 -10.14
C ILE A 196 -1.34 -15.81 -10.56
N ALA A 197 -1.45 -15.50 -11.85
CA ALA A 197 -2.34 -14.45 -12.34
C ALA A 197 -3.79 -14.69 -11.92
N ALA A 198 -4.30 -15.91 -12.08
CA ALA A 198 -5.65 -16.28 -11.66
C ALA A 198 -5.87 -16.12 -10.14
N GLN A 199 -4.84 -16.35 -9.32
CA GLN A 199 -4.90 -16.09 -7.88
C GLN A 199 -4.94 -14.57 -7.60
N LEU A 200 -4.07 -13.80 -8.26
CA LEU A 200 -4.01 -12.34 -8.14
C LEU A 200 -5.31 -11.65 -8.58
N GLU A 201 -6.06 -12.24 -9.51
CA GLU A 201 -7.38 -11.73 -9.94
C GLU A 201 -8.44 -11.83 -8.83
N THR A 202 -8.29 -12.77 -7.89
CA THR A 202 -9.21 -12.93 -6.75
C THR A 202 -8.90 -11.98 -5.59
N GLU A 203 -7.76 -11.29 -5.62
CA GLU A 203 -7.29 -10.40 -4.57
C GLU A 203 -7.75 -8.96 -4.82
N ASN A 204 -8.07 -8.23 -3.74
CA ASN A 204 -8.35 -6.80 -3.81
C ASN A 204 -7.51 -6.05 -2.77
N GLY A 205 -6.22 -5.89 -3.10
CA GLY A 205 -5.24 -5.26 -2.22
C GLY A 205 -5.70 -3.96 -1.57
N CYS A 206 -6.30 -3.06 -2.34
CA CYS A 206 -6.78 -1.77 -1.82
C CYS A 206 -7.92 -1.94 -0.80
N ALA A 207 -8.90 -2.80 -1.09
CA ALA A 207 -10.01 -3.06 -0.18
C ALA A 207 -9.53 -3.81 1.08
N ASP A 208 -8.63 -4.77 0.91
CA ASP A 208 -8.03 -5.55 1.99
C ASP A 208 -7.18 -4.67 2.91
N ALA A 209 -6.40 -3.74 2.34
CA ALA A 209 -5.63 -2.77 3.11
C ALA A 209 -6.53 -1.79 3.87
N LEU A 210 -7.64 -1.35 3.27
CA LEU A 210 -8.61 -0.48 3.94
C LEU A 210 -9.26 -1.22 5.12
N ARG A 211 -9.62 -2.49 4.94
CA ARG A 211 -10.15 -3.33 6.01
C ARG A 211 -9.15 -3.48 7.14
N ALA A 212 -7.91 -3.88 6.82
CA ALA A 212 -6.83 -4.01 7.79
C ALA A 212 -6.63 -2.69 8.55
N PHE A 213 -6.58 -1.55 7.84
CA PHE A 213 -6.47 -0.24 8.48
C PHE A 213 -7.60 0.01 9.50
N HIS A 214 -8.85 -0.27 9.14
CA HIS A 214 -10.00 -0.06 10.04
C HIS A 214 -10.02 -1.04 11.23
N GLU A 215 -9.67 -2.30 11.02
CA GLU A 215 -9.60 -3.33 12.08
C GLU A 215 -8.52 -3.00 13.11
N GLN A 216 -7.45 -2.35 12.68
CA GLN A 216 -6.31 -1.98 13.52
C GLN A 216 -6.47 -0.61 14.21
N LEU A 217 -7.57 0.12 13.96
CA LEU A 217 -7.82 1.40 14.64
C LEU A 217 -8.07 1.16 16.14
N PRO A 218 -7.41 1.92 17.03
CA PRO A 218 -7.67 1.83 18.47
C PRO A 218 -8.97 2.57 18.81
N LEU A 219 -10.12 2.01 18.39
CA LEU A 219 -11.43 2.65 18.51
C LEU A 219 -11.76 3.09 19.94
N ASP A 220 -11.39 2.30 20.95
CA ASP A 220 -11.55 2.65 22.37
C ASP A 220 -10.81 3.93 22.79
N ARG A 221 -9.70 4.25 22.11
CA ARG A 221 -8.93 5.48 22.34
C ARG A 221 -9.46 6.65 21.50
N MET A 222 -10.16 6.35 20.42
CA MET A 222 -10.66 7.33 19.46
C MET A 222 -12.09 7.78 19.76
N HIS A 223 -13.00 6.91 20.16
CA HIS A 223 -14.41 7.21 20.35
C HIS A 223 -14.67 8.07 21.59
N SER A 224 -15.84 8.70 21.61
CA SER A 224 -16.34 9.41 22.78
C SER A 224 -16.92 8.43 23.81
N ASP A 225 -16.68 8.69 25.09
CA ASP A 225 -17.07 7.80 26.19
C ASP A 225 -18.59 7.74 26.39
N LEU A 226 -19.31 8.78 25.98
CA LEU A 226 -20.76 8.91 26.18
C LEU A 226 -21.57 8.46 24.95
N GLU A 227 -20.93 8.45 23.78
CA GLU A 227 -21.52 8.19 22.47
C GLU A 227 -20.38 7.88 21.48
N SER A 228 -20.47 6.78 20.74
CA SER A 228 -19.35 6.23 19.95
C SER A 228 -19.35 6.59 18.46
N THR A 229 -20.38 7.28 17.95
CA THR A 229 -20.52 7.62 16.52
C THR A 229 -19.42 8.55 16.04
N TYR A 230 -18.97 9.47 16.90
CA TYR A 230 -17.95 10.46 16.55
C TYR A 230 -16.69 10.32 17.41
N PRO A 231 -15.49 10.58 16.82
CA PRO A 231 -14.25 10.56 17.58
C PRO A 231 -14.24 11.67 18.64
N ALA A 232 -13.66 11.35 19.79
CA ALA A 232 -13.40 12.31 20.83
C ALA A 232 -12.40 13.37 20.35
N CYS A 233 -12.73 14.64 20.57
CA CYS A 233 -11.84 15.76 20.29
C CYS A 233 -11.66 16.67 21.51
N CYS A 234 -12.48 16.47 22.53
CA CYS A 234 -12.45 17.21 23.78
C CYS A 234 -12.36 16.24 24.95
N ARG A 235 -11.83 16.71 26.07
CA ARG A 235 -11.85 16.03 27.35
C ARG A 235 -12.52 16.92 28.37
N ILE A 236 -13.31 16.33 29.26
CA ILE A 236 -13.87 16.96 30.46
C ILE A 236 -13.01 16.47 31.64
N PRO A 237 -11.93 17.18 32.03
CA PRO A 237 -10.91 16.65 32.93
C PRO A 237 -11.49 16.28 34.30
N LYS A 238 -12.46 17.05 34.78
CA LYS A 238 -13.15 16.86 36.06
C LYS A 238 -13.73 15.46 36.24
N TYR A 239 -14.26 14.87 35.17
CA TYR A 239 -14.88 13.54 35.19
C TYR A 239 -14.08 12.50 34.41
N ASN A 240 -12.91 12.88 33.90
CA ASN A 240 -12.05 12.03 33.09
C ASN A 240 -12.73 11.47 31.81
N PHE A 241 -13.69 12.19 31.23
CA PHE A 241 -14.32 11.79 29.97
C PHE A 241 -13.62 12.36 28.75
N LYS A 242 -13.46 11.55 27.71
CA LYS A 242 -13.21 12.01 26.33
C LYS A 242 -14.53 12.05 25.59
N VAL A 243 -14.84 13.18 24.96
CA VAL A 243 -16.12 13.41 24.28
C VAL A 243 -15.92 14.00 22.89
N SER A 244 -16.84 13.71 21.99
CA SER A 244 -16.90 14.28 20.66
C SER A 244 -17.46 15.70 20.74
N TRP A 245 -17.24 16.50 19.70
CA TRP A 245 -17.79 17.86 19.68
C TRP A 245 -19.33 17.89 19.73
N PRO A 246 -20.06 17.06 18.96
CA PRO A 246 -21.52 16.95 19.09
C PRO A 246 -21.98 16.67 20.52
N VAL A 247 -21.32 15.74 21.22
CA VAL A 247 -21.64 15.41 22.62
C VAL A 247 -21.36 16.61 23.53
N ALA A 248 -20.23 17.29 23.37
CA ALA A 248 -19.93 18.49 24.14
C ALA A 248 -20.99 19.59 23.94
N GLN A 249 -21.49 19.78 22.71
CA GLN A 249 -22.57 20.74 22.42
C GLN A 249 -23.88 20.35 23.12
N VAL A 250 -24.24 19.07 23.18
CA VAL A 250 -25.41 18.59 23.93
C VAL A 250 -25.29 18.95 25.41
N LEU A 251 -24.12 18.72 26.01
CA LEU A 251 -23.86 19.00 27.43
C LEU A 251 -23.82 20.51 27.73
N LEU A 252 -23.22 21.31 26.86
CA LEU A 252 -23.19 22.79 26.96
C LEU A 252 -24.60 23.39 26.86
N LYS A 253 -25.41 22.97 25.86
CA LYS A 253 -26.80 23.45 25.72
C LYS A 253 -27.67 23.07 26.90
N ALA A 254 -27.43 21.89 27.48
CA ALA A 254 -28.11 21.43 28.69
C ALA A 254 -27.56 22.06 29.98
N GLN A 255 -26.54 22.92 29.89
CA GLN A 255 -25.86 23.55 31.03
C GLN A 255 -25.29 22.54 32.04
N LEU A 256 -24.94 21.33 31.58
CA LEU A 256 -24.33 20.28 32.41
C LEU A 256 -22.82 20.47 32.58
N ILE A 257 -22.21 21.23 31.67
CA ILE A 257 -20.80 21.67 31.70
C ILE A 257 -20.70 23.10 31.18
N THR A 258 -19.58 23.78 31.43
CA THR A 258 -19.22 25.06 30.77
C THR A 258 -18.06 24.89 29.78
N GLU A 259 -17.84 25.89 28.90
CA GLU A 259 -16.74 25.84 27.92
C GLU A 259 -15.36 25.76 28.58
N ASP A 260 -15.18 26.40 29.74
CA ASP A 260 -13.94 26.38 30.53
C ASP A 260 -13.63 24.99 31.12
N GLU A 261 -14.62 24.11 31.21
CA GLU A 261 -14.44 22.73 31.66
C GLU A 261 -13.97 21.78 30.54
N LEU A 262 -13.85 22.27 29.29
CA LEU A 262 -13.36 21.50 28.15
C LEU A 262 -11.87 21.74 27.88
N SER A 263 -11.15 20.67 27.58
CA SER A 263 -9.77 20.72 27.10
C SER A 263 -9.60 19.91 25.81
N PRO A 264 -8.63 20.22 24.94
CA PRO A 264 -8.39 19.42 23.74
C PRO A 264 -7.99 17.98 24.09
N TRP A 265 -8.62 17.00 23.43
CA TRP A 265 -8.17 15.61 23.46
C TRP A 265 -7.28 15.34 22.25
N SER A 266 -6.01 14.98 22.50
CA SER A 266 -5.05 14.58 21.47
C SER A 266 -4.42 13.25 21.87
N THR A 267 -4.45 12.26 20.97
CA THR A 267 -3.96 10.91 21.26
C THR A 267 -2.43 10.77 21.19
N LYS A 268 -1.74 11.66 20.48
CA LYS A 268 -0.29 11.97 20.55
C LYS A 268 -0.02 12.99 19.45
N ALA A 269 0.61 14.12 19.74
CA ALA A 269 1.10 14.99 18.68
C ALA A 269 2.35 14.34 18.07
N TRP A 270 2.25 13.79 16.86
CA TRP A 270 3.44 13.57 16.06
C TRP A 270 3.93 14.96 15.63
N ASN A 271 5.18 15.29 15.96
CA ASN A 271 5.84 16.53 15.53
C ASN A 271 6.06 16.48 14.01
N LEU A 272 4.99 16.67 13.26
CA LEU A 272 5.07 17.19 11.91
C LEU A 272 5.16 18.70 12.12
N THR A 273 6.33 19.28 11.89
CA THR A 273 6.66 20.70 12.12
C THR A 273 5.76 21.69 11.35
N GLU A 274 4.69 21.21 10.70
CA GLU A 274 3.68 21.96 9.99
C GLU A 274 2.22 21.64 10.40
N SER A 275 1.97 21.01 11.56
CA SER A 275 0.60 20.80 12.06
C SER A 275 -0.07 22.07 12.63
N CYS A 276 0.44 23.27 12.27
CA CYS A 276 -0.16 24.58 12.55
C CYS A 276 -1.56 24.78 11.90
N LYS A 277 -2.11 23.78 11.22
CA LYS A 277 -3.50 23.77 10.71
C LYS A 277 -4.53 23.17 11.69
N LEU A 278 -4.13 22.43 12.74
CA LEU A 278 -5.10 21.87 13.70
C LEU A 278 -5.75 22.93 14.59
N ARG A 279 -5.04 24.01 14.92
CA ARG A 279 -5.65 25.20 15.56
C ARG A 279 -6.68 25.89 14.65
N LYS A 280 -6.50 25.83 13.32
CA LYS A 280 -7.48 26.36 12.36
C LYS A 280 -8.75 25.50 12.25
N LEU A 281 -8.67 24.19 12.51
CA LEU A 281 -9.86 23.33 12.60
C LEU A 281 -10.73 23.63 13.82
N LEU A 282 -10.15 24.12 14.91
CA LEU A 282 -10.92 24.69 16.03
C LEU A 282 -11.52 26.05 15.68
N GLN A 283 -10.84 26.87 14.86
CA GLN A 283 -11.37 28.16 14.38
C GLN A 283 -12.46 28.03 13.29
N TYR A 284 -12.55 26.90 12.59
CA TYR A 284 -13.67 26.61 11.66
C TYR A 284 -14.97 26.21 12.38
N ARG A 285 -14.99 26.14 13.72
CA ARG A 285 -16.16 25.77 14.55
C ARG A 285 -17.11 26.92 14.85
N THR A 286 -17.33 27.82 13.89
CA THR A 286 -18.36 28.86 14.00
C THR A 286 -18.99 29.06 12.63
N SER A 287 -19.85 28.15 12.21
CA SER A 287 -20.79 28.39 11.08
C SER A 287 -22.00 27.45 11.04
N ASN A 288 -21.97 26.26 11.67
CA ASN A 288 -23.13 25.35 11.69
C ASN A 288 -23.31 24.72 13.09
N ASP A 289 -24.13 25.33 13.93
CA ASP A 289 -24.63 24.78 15.22
C ASP A 289 -25.64 23.64 15.03
N ILE A 290 -25.34 22.68 14.15
CA ILE A 290 -26.19 21.52 13.93
C ILE A 290 -25.69 20.42 14.85
N ILE A 291 -26.45 20.14 15.91
CA ILE A 291 -26.30 18.91 16.68
C ILE A 291 -26.88 17.79 15.81
N PRO A 292 -26.07 16.83 15.34
CA PRO A 292 -26.51 15.75 14.44
C PRO A 292 -27.25 14.63 15.19
N TYR A 293 -27.92 14.95 16.29
CA TYR A 293 -28.67 14.03 17.12
C TYR A 293 -30.11 14.50 17.22
N SER A 294 -31.04 13.55 17.20
CA SER A 294 -32.43 13.75 17.59
C SER A 294 -32.56 14.13 19.07
N ASP A 295 -33.74 14.61 19.45
CA ASP A 295 -34.02 14.94 20.85
C ASP A 295 -33.89 13.73 21.79
N GLU A 296 -34.28 12.54 21.32
CA GLU A 296 -34.16 11.27 22.06
C GLU A 296 -32.69 10.89 22.29
N GLU A 297 -31.86 11.00 21.25
CA GLU A 297 -30.41 10.76 21.36
C GLU A 297 -29.73 11.78 22.28
N CYS A 298 -30.15 13.04 22.24
CA CYS A 298 -29.66 14.06 23.16
C CYS A 298 -29.99 13.71 24.61
N GLU A 299 -31.20 13.25 24.90
CA GLU A 299 -31.59 12.86 26.26
C GLU A 299 -30.85 11.62 26.75
N LEU A 300 -30.60 10.65 25.87
CA LEU A 300 -29.79 9.48 26.18
C LEU A 300 -28.34 9.86 26.53
N ILE A 301 -27.74 10.80 25.78
CA ILE A 301 -26.40 11.33 26.07
C ILE A 301 -26.35 12.00 27.45
N ARG A 302 -27.36 12.83 27.79
CA ARG A 302 -27.46 13.49 29.10
C ARG A 302 -27.61 12.47 30.24
N THR A 303 -28.47 11.47 30.05
CA THR A 303 -28.69 10.39 31.02
C THR A 303 -27.38 9.64 31.27
N ARG A 304 -26.69 9.20 30.21
CA ARG A 304 -25.39 8.53 30.32
C ARG A 304 -24.34 9.39 31.04
N PHE A 305 -24.32 10.69 30.78
CA PHE A 305 -23.42 11.61 31.48
C PHE A 305 -23.72 11.63 32.98
N ASN A 306 -24.99 11.83 33.36
CA ASN A 306 -25.43 11.90 34.76
C ASN A 306 -25.17 10.58 35.53
N ASP A 307 -25.49 9.44 34.92
CA ASP A 307 -25.20 8.12 35.51
C ASP A 307 -23.69 7.92 35.70
N SER A 308 -22.89 8.35 34.72
CA SER A 308 -21.43 8.16 34.75
C SER A 308 -20.75 9.08 35.76
N ILE A 309 -21.22 10.32 35.97
CA ILE A 309 -20.70 11.19 37.05
C ILE A 309 -21.08 10.68 38.43
N GLU A 310 -22.25 10.04 38.59
CA GLU A 310 -22.66 9.44 39.86
C GLU A 310 -21.74 8.27 40.23
N VAL A 311 -21.46 7.39 39.26
CA VAL A 311 -20.50 6.28 39.42
C VAL A 311 -19.08 6.79 39.69
N ALA A 312 -18.63 7.83 38.99
CA ALA A 312 -17.31 8.43 39.23
C ALA A 312 -17.19 9.05 40.63
N SER A 313 -18.27 9.70 41.10
CA SER A 313 -18.35 10.28 42.45
C SER A 313 -18.34 9.20 43.54
N GLN A 314 -19.05 8.09 43.33
CA GLN A 314 -19.05 6.95 44.25
C GLN A 314 -17.68 6.23 44.32
N ARG A 315 -16.95 6.12 43.20
CA ARG A 315 -15.57 5.57 43.17
C ARG A 315 -14.56 6.48 43.88
N SER A 316 -14.66 7.80 43.66
CA SER A 316 -13.83 8.79 44.36
C SER A 316 -14.06 8.77 45.88
N TYR A 317 -15.33 8.63 46.30
CA TYR A 317 -15.70 8.51 47.71
C TYR A 317 -15.15 7.24 48.37
N LYS A 318 -15.18 6.08 47.68
CA LYS A 318 -14.62 4.82 48.19
C LYS A 318 -13.09 4.86 48.32
N ASN A 319 -12.39 5.46 47.35
CA ASN A 319 -10.94 5.62 47.43
C ASN A 319 -10.52 6.54 48.58
N THR A 320 -11.21 7.68 48.76
CA THR A 320 -10.95 8.59 49.90
C THR A 320 -11.33 7.99 51.25
N ALA A 321 -12.38 7.15 51.33
CA ALA A 321 -12.71 6.41 52.55
C ALA A 321 -11.65 5.33 52.89
N TYR A 322 -11.14 4.62 51.88
CA TYR A 322 -10.06 3.64 52.05
C TYR A 322 -8.74 4.29 52.46
N GLU A 323 -8.36 5.42 51.86
CA GLU A 323 -7.17 6.19 52.24
C GLU A 323 -7.27 6.77 53.66
N ARG A 324 -8.46 7.21 54.09
CA ARG A 324 -8.71 7.62 55.48
C ARG A 324 -8.62 6.45 56.47
N TYR A 325 -9.05 5.25 56.07
CA TYR A 325 -8.93 4.05 56.90
C TYR A 325 -7.46 3.62 57.06
N MET A 326 -6.66 3.73 56.00
CA MET A 326 -5.22 3.39 56.02
C MET A 326 -4.33 4.42 56.75
N THR A 327 -4.83 5.63 57.01
CA THR A 327 -4.08 6.69 57.73
C THR A 327 -4.44 6.81 59.21
N GLN A 328 -5.42 6.05 59.69
CA GLN A 328 -5.82 5.98 61.11
C GLN A 328 -5.43 4.66 61.79
N GLY A 329 -4.62 3.81 61.15
CA GLY A 329 -4.13 2.52 61.68
C GLY A 329 -2.75 2.60 62.29
#